data_AF-A0A173S7P5-F1
#
_entry.id   AF-A0A173S7P5-F1
#
_cell.length_a   1.000
_cell.length_b   1.000
_cell.length_c   1.000
_cell.angle_alpha   90.00
_cell.angle_beta   90.00
_cell.angle_gamma   90.00
#
_symmetry.space_group_name_H-M   'P 1'
#
loop_
_entity.id
_entity.type
_entity.pdbx_description
1 polymer ?
#
loop_
_entity_poly.entity_id
_entity_poly.type
_entity_poly.pdbx_seq_one_letter_code
_entity_poly.pdbx_strand_id
1 'polypeptide(L)'
;MAYDTTEAVAKFLSGFQMKITNRERDTVAPDYYVKYSLTLSKGGKDFSTTFVSDPRASGEPTVTQVFSALADDALTLRKYSADEFVDKLYAQGVKPSAALRAYDSCKETNLWMQDELYLSGWEIEEISKTLTKHGDEVNTLVEKAASERAARYAYDHPKLPKGFVTIEQLQGDLDLGDLRDEVEDFDFDGDLTVAFGETADYKVDDNYHDLLSWLPDHTEWLEQAEFDGLLEGCKGDIYKMVQMAQYVYFKSDLYDHCEDICRYGTLDQLRDMGVYAIRESLADEILNDLSYDEDYAPTDDAKDTIISAIYATFEEKYGEDFADCADNFIQDNDDIAGRVNPCAMSVETVRAVYGMGFDAVFLNDWKKELAECDIDPEAVSVDSEAHDMENGRDGLDGNAPEKDAPEKDDRDAQPPVDTDNR
;
A
#
# COMPACT_ATOMS: atom_id res chain seq x y z
N MET A 1 20.65 -14.40 -9.78
CA MET A 1 19.64 -15.41 -9.39
C MET A 1 19.39 -16.29 -10.62
N ALA A 2 19.07 -17.58 -10.50
CA ALA A 2 18.72 -18.37 -11.70
C ALA A 2 17.23 -18.17 -12.04
N TYR A 3 16.91 -17.89 -13.30
CA TYR A 3 15.54 -17.69 -13.79
C TYR A 3 15.10 -18.81 -14.75
N ASP A 4 15.54 -20.03 -14.45
CA ASP A 4 15.34 -21.25 -15.23
C ASP A 4 14.06 -22.03 -14.85
N THR A 5 13.27 -21.51 -13.90
CA THR A 5 12.02 -22.10 -13.41
C THR A 5 10.86 -21.11 -13.52
N THR A 6 9.64 -21.64 -13.65
CA THR A 6 8.43 -20.82 -13.75
C THR A 6 8.17 -20.07 -12.44
N GLU A 7 8.49 -20.67 -11.29
CA GLU A 7 8.35 -20.04 -9.98
C GLU A 7 9.33 -18.88 -9.78
N ALA A 8 10.59 -19.01 -10.20
CA ALA A 8 11.58 -17.94 -10.05
C ALA A 8 11.20 -16.71 -10.90
N VAL A 9 10.75 -16.93 -12.13
CA VAL A 9 10.29 -15.85 -13.02
C VAL A 9 9.00 -15.24 -12.49
N ALA A 10 8.03 -16.05 -12.07
CA ALA A 10 6.77 -15.54 -11.51
C ALA A 10 7.01 -14.70 -10.25
N LYS A 11 7.88 -15.15 -9.34
CA LYS A 11 8.26 -14.38 -8.15
C LYS A 11 8.88 -13.03 -8.54
N PHE A 12 9.76 -13.00 -9.53
CA PHE A 12 10.36 -11.76 -10.01
C PHE A 12 9.33 -10.79 -10.62
N LEU A 13 8.41 -11.31 -11.43
CA LEU A 13 7.37 -10.53 -12.10
C LEU A 13 6.27 -10.06 -11.14
N SER A 14 5.96 -10.82 -10.09
CA SER A 14 4.98 -10.43 -9.05
C SER A 14 5.36 -9.17 -8.27
N GLY A 15 6.63 -8.75 -8.35
CA GLY A 15 7.12 -7.51 -7.76
C GLY A 15 6.83 -6.26 -8.60
N PHE A 16 6.29 -6.40 -9.81
CA PHE A 16 5.92 -5.26 -10.65
C PHE A 16 4.47 -4.86 -10.43
N GLN A 17 4.24 -3.57 -10.34
CA GLN A 17 2.93 -2.96 -10.52
C GLN A 17 2.84 -2.46 -11.97
N MET A 18 1.71 -2.72 -12.63
CA MET A 18 1.49 -2.29 -14.01
C MET A 18 0.24 -1.44 -14.08
N LYS A 19 0.38 -0.25 -14.69
CA LYS A 19 -0.71 0.68 -14.91
C LYS A 19 -0.87 0.95 -16.39
N ILE A 20 -2.09 0.78 -16.91
CA ILE A 20 -2.45 1.23 -18.26
C ILE A 20 -2.76 2.72 -18.19
N THR A 21 -1.95 3.54 -18.84
CA THR A 21 -2.09 5.01 -18.83
C THR A 21 -2.90 5.53 -20.01
N ASN A 22 -2.86 4.85 -21.15
CA ASN A 22 -3.63 5.21 -22.34
C ASN A 22 -3.96 3.98 -23.20
N ARG A 23 -5.06 4.08 -23.96
CA ARG A 23 -5.51 3.06 -24.92
C ARG A 23 -5.84 3.73 -26.25
N GLU A 24 -5.13 3.34 -27.29
CA GLU A 24 -5.31 3.85 -28.65
C GLU A 24 -5.59 2.70 -29.61
N ARG A 25 -6.39 2.95 -30.65
CA ARG A 25 -6.49 1.96 -31.74
C ARG A 25 -5.17 1.90 -32.47
N ASP A 26 -4.71 0.70 -32.79
CA ASP A 26 -3.48 0.55 -33.55
C ASP A 26 -3.58 1.24 -34.92
N THR A 27 -2.46 1.76 -35.39
CA THR A 27 -2.41 2.54 -36.64
C THR A 27 -2.42 1.67 -37.90
N VAL A 28 -2.04 0.39 -37.79
CA VAL A 28 -1.89 -0.55 -38.90
C VAL A 28 -3.12 -1.45 -39.02
N ALA A 29 -3.64 -1.93 -37.90
CA ALA A 29 -4.82 -2.80 -37.84
C ALA A 29 -5.79 -2.37 -36.72
N PRO A 30 -6.43 -1.18 -36.85
CA PRO A 30 -7.25 -0.56 -35.81
C PRO A 30 -8.50 -1.37 -35.42
N ASP A 31 -8.93 -2.28 -36.29
CA ASP A 31 -10.11 -3.12 -36.08
C ASP A 31 -9.81 -4.39 -35.27
N TYR A 32 -8.54 -4.65 -34.91
CA TYR A 32 -8.14 -5.86 -34.19
C TYR A 32 -7.19 -5.56 -33.04
N TYR A 33 -6.24 -4.64 -33.24
CA TYR A 33 -5.20 -4.36 -32.26
C TYR A 33 -5.43 -3.04 -31.52
N VAL A 34 -5.14 -3.07 -30.23
CA VAL A 34 -5.08 -1.89 -29.36
C VAL A 34 -3.65 -1.67 -28.96
N LYS A 35 -3.20 -0.42 -29.07
CA LYS A 35 -1.94 0.05 -28.52
C LYS A 35 -2.18 0.58 -27.11
N TYR A 36 -1.50 0.00 -26.15
CA TYR A 36 -1.50 0.39 -24.76
C TYR A 36 -0.26 1.20 -24.45
N SER A 37 -0.42 2.36 -23.83
CA SER A 37 0.68 3.00 -23.09
C SER A 37 0.62 2.50 -21.66
N LEU A 38 1.76 2.08 -21.14
CA LEU A 38 1.89 1.34 -19.90
C LEU A 38 3.02 1.91 -19.06
N THR A 39 2.86 1.86 -17.74
CA THR A 39 3.95 2.09 -16.78
C THR A 39 4.14 0.81 -15.97
N LEU A 40 5.39 0.32 -15.91
CA LEU A 40 5.84 -0.74 -15.03
C LEU A 40 6.62 -0.12 -13.87
N SER A 41 6.17 -0.37 -12.64
CA SER A 41 6.77 0.18 -11.43
C SER A 41 7.31 -0.95 -10.55
N LYS A 42 8.55 -0.84 -10.10
CA LYS A 42 9.17 -1.78 -9.14
C LYS A 42 10.17 -1.05 -8.26
N GLY A 43 9.94 -1.06 -6.95
CA GLY A 43 10.82 -0.39 -5.97
C GLY A 43 10.90 1.13 -6.15
N GLY A 44 9.76 1.78 -6.42
CA GLY A 44 9.68 3.24 -6.61
C GLY A 44 10.18 3.78 -7.95
N LYS A 45 10.67 2.91 -8.85
CA LYS A 45 11.13 3.30 -10.19
C LYS A 45 10.14 2.90 -11.26
N ASP A 46 9.80 3.89 -12.10
CA ASP A 46 8.84 3.74 -13.20
C ASP A 46 9.53 3.58 -14.55
N PHE A 47 9.03 2.65 -15.36
CA PHE A 47 9.41 2.49 -16.75
C PHE A 47 8.18 2.56 -17.64
N SER A 48 8.15 3.55 -18.52
CA SER A 48 7.05 3.73 -19.47
C SER A 48 7.36 3.03 -20.78
N THR A 49 6.39 2.29 -21.30
CA THR A 49 6.51 1.59 -22.59
C THR A 49 5.17 1.53 -23.32
N THR A 50 5.20 0.98 -24.53
CA THR A 50 3.98 0.69 -25.29
C THR A 50 3.91 -0.76 -25.68
N PHE A 51 2.71 -1.33 -25.63
CA PHE A 51 2.45 -2.73 -26.00
C PHE A 51 1.25 -2.80 -26.93
N VAL A 52 1.28 -3.71 -27.89
CA VAL A 52 0.19 -3.89 -28.86
C VAL A 52 -0.34 -5.32 -28.73
N SER A 53 -1.63 -5.47 -28.49
CA SER A 53 -2.29 -6.78 -28.40
C SER A 53 -3.71 -6.75 -28.97
N ASP A 54 -4.25 -7.94 -29.26
CA ASP A 54 -5.67 -8.12 -29.59
C ASP A 54 -6.46 -8.44 -28.31
N PRO A 55 -7.20 -7.47 -27.74
CA PRO A 55 -7.92 -7.69 -26.50
C PRO A 55 -9.05 -8.71 -26.61
N ARG A 56 -9.48 -9.10 -27.81
CA ARG A 56 -10.51 -10.15 -27.98
C ARG A 56 -9.94 -11.54 -27.80
N ALA A 57 -8.64 -11.70 -28.08
CA ALA A 57 -7.96 -12.98 -27.96
C ALA A 57 -7.42 -13.20 -26.55
N SER A 58 -6.84 -12.16 -25.94
CA SER A 58 -6.08 -12.28 -24.70
C SER A 58 -6.52 -11.35 -23.56
N GLY A 59 -7.57 -10.55 -23.76
CA GLY A 59 -7.97 -9.53 -22.79
C GLY A 59 -6.96 -8.37 -22.70
N GLU A 60 -6.97 -7.67 -21.57
CA GLU A 60 -5.97 -6.63 -21.29
C GLU A 60 -4.57 -7.25 -21.13
N PRO A 61 -3.51 -6.55 -21.55
CA PRO A 61 -2.16 -7.10 -21.48
C PRO A 61 -1.75 -7.39 -20.04
N THR A 62 -1.06 -8.50 -19.82
CA THR A 62 -0.53 -8.86 -18.49
C THR A 62 0.93 -8.45 -18.34
N VAL A 63 1.41 -8.31 -17.09
CA VAL A 63 2.84 -8.07 -16.80
C VAL A 63 3.73 -9.09 -17.50
N THR A 64 3.31 -10.35 -17.50
CA THR A 64 4.01 -11.47 -18.15
C THR A 64 4.19 -11.22 -19.64
N GLN A 65 3.13 -10.84 -20.34
CA GLN A 65 3.17 -10.58 -21.79
C GLN A 65 4.04 -9.37 -22.13
N VAL A 66 3.88 -8.28 -21.38
CA VAL A 66 4.63 -7.04 -21.59
C VAL A 66 6.11 -7.29 -21.32
N PHE A 67 6.46 -7.94 -20.20
CA PHE A 67 7.85 -8.22 -19.86
C PHE A 67 8.50 -9.19 -20.85
N SER A 68 7.76 -10.17 -21.37
CA SER A 68 8.26 -11.07 -22.42
C SER A 68 8.68 -10.29 -23.67
N ALA A 69 7.86 -9.33 -24.12
CA ALA A 69 8.20 -8.50 -25.27
C ALA A 69 9.41 -7.61 -25.00
N LEU A 70 9.50 -6.99 -23.82
CA LEU A 70 10.64 -6.16 -23.44
C LEU A 70 11.94 -6.98 -23.36
N ALA A 71 11.87 -8.22 -22.88
CA ALA A 71 13.03 -9.10 -22.83
C ALA A 71 13.51 -9.46 -24.25
N ASP A 72 12.59 -9.67 -25.18
CA ASP A 72 12.90 -9.91 -26.60
C ASP A 72 13.50 -8.67 -27.27
N ASP A 73 13.02 -7.47 -26.95
CA ASP A 73 13.60 -6.20 -27.40
C ASP A 73 15.06 -6.06 -26.92
N ALA A 74 15.32 -6.32 -25.64
CA ALA A 74 16.67 -6.29 -25.09
C ALA A 74 17.61 -7.33 -25.76
N LEU A 75 17.10 -8.55 -26.03
CA LEU A 75 17.87 -9.59 -26.72
C LEU A 75 18.08 -9.30 -28.21
N THR A 76 17.24 -8.47 -28.82
CA THR A 76 17.37 -8.06 -30.22
C THR A 76 18.66 -7.27 -30.45
N LEU A 77 19.09 -6.45 -29.49
CA LEU A 77 20.35 -5.70 -29.54
C LEU A 77 21.61 -6.59 -29.57
N ARG A 78 21.51 -7.83 -29.09
CA ARG A 78 22.62 -8.80 -29.20
C ARG A 78 22.70 -9.45 -30.56
N LYS A 79 21.58 -9.48 -31.28
CA LYS A 79 21.45 -10.18 -32.56
C LYS A 79 21.79 -9.28 -33.75
N TYR A 80 21.55 -7.97 -33.62
CA TYR A 80 21.68 -7.03 -34.72
C TYR A 80 22.47 -5.79 -34.32
N SER A 81 23.33 -5.34 -35.23
CA SER A 81 23.79 -3.95 -35.18
C SER A 81 22.65 -2.99 -35.52
N ALA A 82 22.82 -1.69 -35.22
CA ALA A 82 21.86 -0.67 -35.62
C ALA A 82 21.62 -0.66 -37.15
N ASP A 83 22.67 -0.90 -37.94
CA ASP A 83 22.59 -0.96 -39.40
C ASP A 83 21.73 -2.15 -39.84
N GLU A 84 21.97 -3.34 -39.26
CA GLU A 84 21.30 -4.57 -39.68
C GLU A 84 19.83 -4.55 -39.26
N PHE A 85 19.54 -3.98 -38.09
CA PHE A 85 18.18 -3.81 -37.60
C PHE A 85 17.38 -2.84 -38.48
N VAL A 86 17.96 -1.68 -38.80
CA VAL A 86 17.31 -0.68 -39.65
C VAL A 86 17.11 -1.21 -41.06
N ASP A 87 18.10 -1.89 -41.64
CA ASP A 87 17.99 -2.47 -42.99
C ASP A 87 16.88 -3.54 -43.04
N LYS A 88 16.77 -4.39 -42.02
CA LYS A 88 15.70 -5.39 -41.93
C LYS A 88 14.31 -4.77 -41.88
N LEU A 89 14.10 -3.77 -41.02
CA LEU A 89 12.79 -3.10 -40.93
C LEU A 89 12.50 -2.27 -42.19
N TYR A 90 13.51 -1.65 -42.78
CA TYR A 90 13.37 -0.91 -44.03
C TYR A 90 12.95 -1.82 -45.18
N ALA A 91 13.52 -3.03 -45.27
CA ALA A 91 13.10 -4.04 -46.23
C ALA A 91 11.63 -4.50 -46.04
N GLN A 92 11.06 -4.31 -44.84
CA GLN A 92 9.66 -4.56 -44.52
C GLN A 92 8.75 -3.33 -44.73
N GLY A 93 9.30 -2.22 -45.24
CA GLY A 93 8.55 -0.99 -45.55
C GLY A 93 8.49 0.03 -44.41
N VAL A 94 9.20 -0.20 -43.30
CA VAL A 94 9.29 0.77 -42.20
C VAL A 94 10.25 1.90 -42.59
N LYS A 95 9.86 3.16 -42.35
CA LYS A 95 10.75 4.30 -42.63
C LYS A 95 12.03 4.20 -41.78
N PRO A 96 13.22 4.56 -42.30
CA PRO A 96 14.47 4.48 -41.53
C PRO A 96 14.42 5.22 -40.18
N SER A 97 13.75 6.38 -40.14
CA SER A 97 13.57 7.14 -38.89
C SER A 97 12.62 6.49 -37.87
N ALA A 98 11.70 5.64 -38.31
CA ALA A 98 10.88 4.84 -37.41
C ALA A 98 11.65 3.60 -36.93
N ALA A 99 12.43 2.96 -37.80
CA ALA A 99 13.30 1.84 -37.45
C ALA A 99 14.39 2.25 -36.44
N LEU A 100 15.02 3.42 -36.62
CA LEU A 100 15.99 3.97 -35.66
C LEU A 100 15.34 4.23 -34.29
N ARG A 101 14.16 4.83 -34.25
CA ARG A 101 13.44 5.05 -32.97
C ARG A 101 13.09 3.73 -32.28
N ALA A 102 12.72 2.69 -33.03
CA ALA A 102 12.50 1.36 -32.46
C ALA A 102 13.79 0.74 -31.90
N TYR A 103 14.92 0.92 -32.59
CA TYR A 103 16.23 0.49 -32.10
C TYR A 103 16.64 1.23 -30.82
N ASP A 104 16.44 2.55 -30.77
CA ASP A 104 16.70 3.36 -29.57
C ASP A 104 15.81 2.93 -28.40
N SER A 105 14.54 2.61 -28.65
CA SER A 105 13.63 2.06 -27.63
C SER A 105 14.07 0.69 -27.11
N CYS A 106 14.60 -0.19 -27.97
CA CYS A 106 15.23 -1.44 -27.52
C CYS A 106 16.43 -1.16 -26.60
N LYS A 107 17.24 -0.14 -26.92
CA LYS A 107 18.40 0.28 -26.12
C LYS A 107 17.99 0.80 -24.75
N GLU A 108 16.97 1.66 -24.69
CA GLU A 108 16.39 2.15 -23.44
C GLU A 108 15.87 0.99 -22.58
N THR A 109 15.17 0.03 -23.20
CA THR A 109 14.67 -1.17 -22.51
C THR A 109 15.81 -2.01 -21.95
N ASN A 110 16.88 -2.26 -22.71
CA ASN A 110 18.03 -3.02 -22.24
C ASN A 110 18.77 -2.30 -21.10
N LEU A 111 18.95 -0.97 -21.19
CA LEU A 111 19.56 -0.18 -20.12
C LEU A 111 18.72 -0.26 -18.85
N TRP A 112 17.41 -0.07 -18.94
CA TRP A 112 16.51 -0.22 -17.80
C TRP A 112 16.61 -1.61 -17.17
N MET A 113 16.59 -2.69 -17.96
CA MET A 113 16.72 -4.05 -17.43
C MET A 113 18.06 -4.30 -16.74
N GLN A 114 19.16 -3.74 -17.25
CA GLN A 114 20.50 -3.98 -16.72
C GLN A 114 20.83 -3.09 -15.52
N ASP A 115 20.49 -1.81 -15.61
CA ASP A 115 20.94 -0.79 -14.65
C ASP A 115 19.91 -0.59 -13.53
N GLU A 116 18.61 -0.68 -13.84
CA GLU A 116 17.54 -0.43 -12.87
C GLU A 116 16.99 -1.73 -12.26
N LEU A 117 16.90 -2.81 -13.04
CA LEU A 117 16.48 -4.13 -12.55
C LEU A 117 17.65 -5.04 -12.18
N TYR A 118 18.89 -4.60 -12.42
CA TYR A 118 20.12 -5.35 -12.13
C TYR A 118 20.17 -6.74 -12.76
N LEU A 119 19.54 -6.91 -13.93
CA LEU A 119 19.55 -8.19 -14.65
C LEU A 119 20.78 -8.29 -15.53
N SER A 120 21.58 -9.33 -15.32
CA SER A 120 22.65 -9.67 -16.25
C SER A 120 22.08 -10.09 -17.60
N GLY A 121 22.94 -10.03 -18.62
CA GLY A 121 22.49 -10.42 -19.95
C GLY A 121 22.01 -11.88 -20.03
N TRP A 122 22.62 -12.77 -19.27
CA TRP A 122 22.23 -14.18 -19.17
C TRP A 122 20.85 -14.34 -18.51
N GLU A 123 20.58 -13.59 -17.44
CA GLU A 123 19.29 -13.63 -16.73
C GLU A 123 18.13 -13.16 -17.63
N ILE A 124 18.32 -12.10 -18.43
CA ILE A 124 17.32 -11.65 -19.42
C ILE A 124 17.00 -12.78 -20.42
N GLU A 125 18.02 -13.54 -20.84
CA GLU A 125 17.85 -14.65 -21.78
C GLU A 125 17.12 -15.84 -21.15
N GLU A 126 17.41 -16.18 -19.90
CA GLU A 126 16.67 -17.21 -19.15
C GLU A 126 15.21 -16.82 -18.97
N ILE A 127 14.93 -15.58 -18.56
CA ILE A 127 13.56 -15.07 -18.41
C ILE A 127 12.81 -15.16 -19.73
N SER A 128 13.37 -14.64 -20.84
CA SER A 128 12.73 -14.69 -22.17
C SER A 128 12.44 -16.14 -22.60
N LYS A 129 13.37 -17.08 -22.39
CA LYS A 129 13.16 -18.50 -22.71
C LYS A 129 12.04 -19.13 -21.88
N THR A 130 12.03 -18.85 -20.57
CA THR A 130 11.02 -19.38 -19.65
C THR A 130 9.64 -18.81 -20.02
N LEU A 131 9.54 -17.50 -20.27
CA LEU A 131 8.28 -16.86 -20.69
C LEU A 131 7.79 -17.35 -22.05
N THR A 132 8.69 -17.55 -23.01
CA THR A 132 8.32 -18.08 -24.34
C THR A 132 7.76 -19.51 -24.24
N LYS A 133 8.31 -20.33 -23.35
CA LYS A 133 7.95 -21.75 -23.25
C LYS A 133 6.79 -22.01 -22.27
N HIS A 134 6.70 -21.23 -21.22
CA HIS A 134 5.81 -21.45 -20.06
C HIS A 134 5.02 -20.18 -19.67
N GLY A 135 4.79 -19.26 -20.61
CA GLY A 135 4.16 -17.96 -20.35
C GLY A 135 2.83 -18.04 -19.60
N ASP A 136 1.93 -18.95 -19.99
CA ASP A 136 0.62 -19.11 -19.33
C ASP A 136 0.73 -19.62 -17.89
N GLU A 137 1.68 -20.54 -17.64
CA GLU A 137 1.97 -21.07 -16.30
C GLU A 137 2.56 -19.99 -15.40
N VAL A 138 3.54 -19.23 -15.90
CA VAL A 138 4.11 -18.08 -15.20
C VAL A 138 3.01 -17.04 -14.91
N ASN A 139 2.15 -16.74 -15.88
CA ASN A 139 1.06 -15.77 -15.70
C ASN A 139 0.10 -16.21 -14.59
N THR A 140 -0.27 -17.49 -14.57
CA THR A 140 -1.12 -18.07 -13.51
C THR A 140 -0.48 -17.90 -12.13
N LEU A 141 0.84 -18.12 -12.00
CA LEU A 141 1.56 -17.93 -10.75
C LEU A 141 1.66 -16.45 -10.34
N VAL A 142 1.83 -15.53 -11.29
CA VAL A 142 1.85 -14.08 -11.04
C VAL A 142 0.48 -13.60 -10.57
N GLU A 143 -0.61 -14.04 -11.21
CA GLU A 143 -1.99 -13.73 -10.82
C GLU A 143 -2.33 -14.32 -9.44
N LYS A 144 -1.85 -15.54 -9.15
CA LYS A 144 -1.97 -16.14 -7.83
C LYS A 144 -1.25 -15.31 -6.77
N ALA A 145 -0.01 -14.89 -7.02
CA ALA A 145 0.73 -14.05 -6.08
C ALA A 145 0.07 -12.68 -5.86
N ALA A 146 -0.48 -12.08 -6.91
CA ALA A 146 -1.26 -10.84 -6.80
C ALA A 146 -2.54 -11.06 -5.96
N SER A 147 -3.25 -12.17 -6.19
CA SER A 147 -4.45 -12.54 -5.43
C SER A 147 -4.15 -12.84 -3.96
N GLU A 148 -3.05 -13.54 -3.67
CA GLU A 148 -2.59 -13.80 -2.30
C GLU A 148 -2.20 -12.51 -1.59
N ARG A 149 -1.54 -11.58 -2.29
CA ARG A 149 -1.20 -10.26 -1.74
C ARG A 149 -2.44 -9.42 -1.46
N ALA A 150 -3.41 -9.42 -2.38
CA ALA A 150 -4.69 -8.75 -2.19
C ALA A 150 -5.50 -9.37 -1.05
N ALA A 151 -5.51 -10.70 -0.92
CA ALA A 151 -6.16 -11.40 0.18
C ALA A 151 -5.47 -11.11 1.52
N ARG A 152 -4.14 -11.04 1.54
CA ARG A 152 -3.38 -10.67 2.74
C ARG A 152 -3.66 -9.23 3.15
N TYR A 153 -3.68 -8.31 2.19
CA TYR A 153 -4.07 -6.93 2.44
C TYR A 153 -5.51 -6.84 2.97
N ALA A 154 -6.48 -7.49 2.33
CA ALA A 154 -7.86 -7.49 2.82
C ALA A 154 -8.00 -8.16 4.21
N TYR A 155 -7.14 -9.14 4.52
CA TYR A 155 -7.06 -9.73 5.85
C TYR A 155 -6.56 -8.69 6.85
N ASP A 156 -5.42 -8.05 6.59
CA ASP A 156 -4.77 -7.07 7.49
C ASP A 156 -5.54 -5.73 7.59
N HIS A 157 -6.37 -5.39 6.59
CA HIS A 157 -7.24 -4.20 6.58
C HIS A 157 -8.72 -4.61 6.45
N PRO A 158 -9.31 -5.22 7.49
CA PRO A 158 -10.70 -5.68 7.46
C PRO A 158 -11.67 -4.49 7.37
N LYS A 159 -12.82 -4.71 6.74
CA LYS A 159 -13.88 -3.68 6.66
C LYS A 159 -14.37 -3.33 8.06
N LEU A 160 -14.55 -2.04 8.32
CA LEU A 160 -14.99 -1.55 9.62
C LEU A 160 -16.51 -1.67 9.82
N PRO A 161 -16.97 -1.89 11.06
CA PRO A 161 -18.34 -1.62 11.45
C PRO A 161 -18.67 -0.14 11.20
N LYS A 162 -19.96 0.15 10.97
CA LYS A 162 -20.42 1.52 10.79
C LYS A 162 -20.17 2.35 12.07
N GLY A 163 -19.76 3.60 11.88
CA GLY A 163 -19.43 4.54 12.96
C GLY A 163 -18.00 4.39 13.51
N PHE A 164 -17.14 3.63 12.84
CA PHE A 164 -15.72 3.51 13.14
C PHE A 164 -14.87 4.02 11.96
N VAL A 165 -13.69 4.53 12.29
CA VAL A 165 -12.65 4.99 11.36
C VAL A 165 -11.33 4.32 11.72
N THR A 166 -10.48 3.98 10.74
CA THR A 166 -9.17 3.38 11.04
C THR A 166 -8.18 4.44 11.48
N ILE A 167 -7.20 4.04 12.29
CA ILE A 167 -6.06 4.90 12.62
C ILE A 167 -5.33 5.37 11.36
N GLU A 168 -5.10 4.47 10.38
CA GLU A 168 -4.46 4.80 9.10
C GLU A 168 -5.23 5.86 8.30
N GLN A 169 -6.58 5.82 8.33
CA GLN A 169 -7.41 6.82 7.65
C GLN A 169 -7.23 8.19 8.30
N LEU A 170 -7.26 8.25 9.63
CA LEU A 170 -7.03 9.49 10.37
C LEU A 170 -5.63 10.05 10.10
N GLN A 171 -4.59 9.20 10.12
CA GLN A 171 -3.21 9.60 9.80
C GLN A 171 -3.07 10.16 8.38
N GLY A 172 -3.77 9.55 7.42
CA GLY A 172 -3.73 9.98 6.01
C GLY A 172 -4.39 11.34 5.74
N ASP A 173 -5.29 11.78 6.63
CA ASP A 173 -6.00 13.06 6.51
C ASP A 173 -5.25 14.25 7.13
N LEU A 174 -4.17 14.00 7.88
CA LEU A 174 -3.35 15.02 8.54
C LEU A 174 -2.37 15.71 7.56
N ASP A 175 -2.09 16.99 7.76
CA ASP A 175 -1.11 17.74 6.96
C ASP A 175 0.25 17.82 7.68
N LEU A 176 1.15 16.89 7.34
CA LEU A 176 2.48 16.77 7.96
C LEU A 176 3.57 17.65 7.32
N GLY A 177 3.19 18.55 6.40
CA GLY A 177 4.11 19.45 5.71
C GLY A 177 4.98 18.79 4.64
N ASP A 178 5.99 19.53 4.19
CA ASP A 178 6.94 19.09 3.16
C ASP A 178 7.82 17.93 3.63
N LEU A 179 7.92 17.74 4.95
CA LEU A 179 8.75 16.74 5.63
C LEU A 179 7.97 15.51 6.13
N ARG A 180 6.80 15.22 5.54
CA ARG A 180 5.97 14.05 5.88
C ARG A 180 6.79 12.77 6.02
N ASP A 181 7.59 12.42 5.02
CA ASP A 181 8.33 11.15 4.98
C ASP A 181 9.30 11.04 6.18
N GLU A 182 9.87 12.16 6.63
CA GLU A 182 10.72 12.20 7.82
C GLU A 182 9.90 12.10 9.12
N VAL A 183 8.75 12.77 9.18
CA VAL A 183 7.85 12.73 10.34
C VAL A 183 7.33 11.31 10.60
N GLU A 184 7.00 10.57 9.55
CA GLU A 184 6.50 9.19 9.66
C GLU A 184 7.54 8.24 10.31
N ASP A 185 8.82 8.61 10.30
CA ASP A 185 9.95 7.88 10.90
C ASP A 185 10.35 8.42 12.30
N PHE A 186 9.61 9.39 12.87
CA PHE A 186 9.93 9.96 14.18
C PHE A 186 9.75 8.94 15.31
N ASP A 187 10.63 9.04 16.31
CA ASP A 187 10.40 8.43 17.60
C ASP A 187 9.55 9.38 18.45
N PHE A 188 8.27 9.06 18.58
CA PHE A 188 7.32 9.86 19.35
C PHE A 188 7.43 9.63 20.87
N ASP A 189 8.44 8.91 21.35
CA ASP A 189 8.69 8.74 22.80
C ASP A 189 9.46 9.90 23.46
N GLY A 190 9.91 10.88 22.66
CA GLY A 190 10.82 11.95 23.08
C GLY A 190 10.28 13.37 22.87
N ASP A 191 11.16 14.35 23.11
CA ASP A 191 10.88 15.77 22.91
C ASP A 191 10.81 16.11 21.42
N LEU A 192 9.59 16.40 20.93
CA LEU A 192 9.36 16.78 19.53
C LEU A 192 10.19 18.00 19.10
N THR A 193 10.52 18.91 20.01
CA THR A 193 11.37 20.07 19.66
C THR A 193 12.80 19.66 19.33
N VAL A 194 13.30 18.57 19.95
CA VAL A 194 14.58 17.95 19.61
C VAL A 194 14.46 17.25 18.26
N ALA A 195 13.43 16.43 18.07
CA ALA A 195 13.20 15.73 16.80
C ALA A 195 13.09 16.71 15.62
N PHE A 196 12.40 17.84 15.79
CA PHE A 196 12.29 18.87 14.76
C PHE A 196 13.64 19.52 14.47
N GLY A 197 14.42 19.82 15.52
CA GLY A 197 15.75 20.40 15.36
C GLY A 197 16.72 19.47 14.62
N GLU A 198 16.73 18.18 14.98
CA GLU A 198 17.59 17.16 14.34
C GLU A 198 17.18 16.91 12.89
N THR A 199 15.87 16.83 12.63
CA THR A 199 15.34 16.64 11.27
C THR A 199 15.66 17.83 10.38
N ALA A 200 15.46 19.05 10.87
CA ALA A 200 15.79 20.26 10.13
C ALA A 200 17.29 20.33 9.81
N ASP A 201 18.18 19.98 10.75
CA ASP A 201 19.63 19.94 10.52
C ASP A 201 20.02 18.86 9.50
N TYR A 202 19.41 17.67 9.61
CA TYR A 202 19.63 16.56 8.68
C TYR A 202 19.26 16.90 7.23
N LYS A 203 18.23 17.73 7.03
CA LYS A 203 17.70 18.07 5.70
C LYS A 203 18.44 19.21 5.01
N VAL A 204 19.33 19.92 5.70
CA VAL A 204 20.16 20.97 5.10
C VAL A 204 21.12 20.38 4.06
N ASP A 205 21.20 21.01 2.89
CA ASP A 205 22.09 20.56 1.83
C ASP A 205 23.57 20.84 2.17
N ASP A 206 24.42 19.84 1.93
CA ASP A 206 25.88 19.98 1.98
C ASP A 206 26.49 20.43 0.64
N ASN A 207 25.74 20.31 -0.46
CA ASN A 207 26.22 20.59 -1.80
C ASN A 207 25.97 22.06 -2.19
N TYR A 208 27.05 22.76 -2.55
CA TYR A 208 27.01 24.16 -2.95
C TYR A 208 26.11 24.44 -4.17
N HIS A 209 25.97 23.48 -5.09
CA HIS A 209 25.08 23.66 -6.24
C HIS A 209 23.62 23.65 -5.82
N ASP A 210 23.24 22.74 -4.93
CA ASP A 210 21.86 22.57 -4.48
C ASP A 210 21.43 23.77 -3.61
N LEU A 211 22.30 24.18 -2.67
CA LEU A 211 22.14 25.41 -1.89
C LEU A 211 21.90 26.67 -2.74
N LEU A 212 22.73 26.89 -3.76
CA LEU A 212 22.60 28.08 -4.61
C LEU A 212 21.44 28.00 -5.60
N SER A 213 20.97 26.79 -5.92
CA SER A 213 19.82 26.57 -6.79
C SER A 213 18.51 26.76 -6.03
N TRP A 214 18.49 26.45 -4.73
CA TRP A 214 17.35 26.68 -3.83
C TRP A 214 17.14 28.16 -3.50
N LEU A 215 18.23 28.90 -3.23
CA LEU A 215 18.18 30.28 -2.72
C LEU A 215 17.28 31.27 -3.50
N PRO A 216 17.26 31.34 -4.84
CA PRO A 216 16.53 32.37 -5.58
C PRO A 216 15.02 32.43 -5.27
N ASP A 217 14.43 31.29 -4.94
CA ASP A 217 12.99 31.17 -4.64
C ASP A 217 12.68 31.27 -3.13
N HIS A 218 13.72 31.37 -2.27
CA HIS A 218 13.61 31.26 -0.81
C HIS A 218 14.41 32.34 -0.06
N THR A 219 14.67 33.49 -0.71
CA THR A 219 15.53 34.54 -0.15
C THR A 219 15.03 35.13 1.17
N GLU A 220 13.72 35.08 1.44
CA GLU A 220 13.09 35.54 2.67
C GLU A 220 13.59 34.78 3.91
N TRP A 221 13.99 33.53 3.75
CA TRP A 221 14.50 32.72 4.86
C TRP A 221 15.89 33.15 5.33
N LEU A 222 16.66 33.86 4.50
CA LEU A 222 17.87 34.55 4.98
C LEU A 222 17.52 35.69 5.94
N GLU A 223 16.44 36.43 5.66
CA GLU A 223 16.01 37.52 6.53
C GLU A 223 15.42 36.98 7.83
N GLN A 224 14.70 35.85 7.77
CA GLN A 224 14.21 35.15 8.97
C GLN A 224 15.38 34.61 9.80
N ALA A 225 16.39 33.99 9.19
CA ALA A 225 17.58 33.53 9.89
C ALA A 225 18.40 34.68 10.50
N GLU A 226 18.48 35.86 9.87
CA GLU A 226 19.09 37.05 10.46
C GLU A 226 18.25 37.57 11.63
N PHE A 227 16.91 37.57 11.51
CA PHE A 227 15.99 37.97 12.57
C PHE A 227 16.13 37.08 13.82
N ASP A 228 16.27 35.77 13.62
CA ASP A 228 16.50 34.79 14.68
C ASP A 228 17.94 34.84 15.24
N GLY A 229 18.81 35.67 14.66
CA GLY A 229 20.20 35.86 15.08
C GLY A 229 21.16 34.74 14.66
N LEU A 230 20.70 33.78 13.86
CA LEU A 230 21.48 32.59 13.47
C LEU A 230 22.63 32.93 12.50
N LEU A 231 22.55 34.07 11.81
CA LEU A 231 23.59 34.47 10.86
C LEU A 231 24.82 35.14 11.49
N GLU A 232 24.80 35.50 12.79
CA GLU A 232 25.88 36.26 13.44
C GLU A 232 27.25 35.57 13.33
N GLY A 233 27.29 34.24 13.42
CA GLY A 233 28.51 33.44 13.34
C GLY A 233 29.02 33.14 11.92
N CYS A 234 28.21 33.39 10.88
CA CYS A 234 28.55 33.04 9.49
C CYS A 234 28.55 34.23 8.53
N LYS A 235 28.48 35.47 9.04
CA LYS A 235 28.47 36.69 8.21
C LYS A 235 29.62 36.72 7.20
N GLY A 236 29.27 36.86 5.93
CA GLY A 236 30.22 36.91 4.81
C GLY A 236 30.52 35.56 4.17
N ASP A 237 29.99 34.45 4.70
CA ASP A 237 30.02 33.13 4.10
C ASP A 237 28.62 32.77 3.59
N ILE A 238 28.35 33.07 2.31
CA ILE A 238 27.02 32.91 1.73
C ILE A 238 26.50 31.46 1.81
N TYR A 239 27.37 30.45 1.68
CA TYR A 239 26.93 29.05 1.73
C TYR A 239 26.41 28.71 3.13
N LYS A 240 27.13 29.10 4.18
CA LYS A 240 26.69 28.90 5.56
C LYS A 240 25.45 29.73 5.90
N MET A 241 25.32 30.93 5.34
CA MET A 241 24.11 31.73 5.53
C MET A 241 22.90 31.05 4.88
N VAL A 242 23.04 30.49 3.68
CA VAL A 242 21.97 29.72 3.01
C VAL A 242 21.65 28.43 3.77
N GLN A 243 22.65 27.73 4.30
CA GLN A 243 22.42 26.55 5.15
C GLN A 243 21.60 26.90 6.40
N MET A 244 21.90 28.02 7.07
CA MET A 244 21.08 28.49 8.20
C MET A 244 19.66 28.88 7.75
N ALA A 245 19.48 29.44 6.55
CA ALA A 245 18.16 29.72 6.01
C ALA A 245 17.36 28.44 5.71
N GLN A 246 17.98 27.41 5.13
CA GLN A 246 17.35 26.10 4.93
C GLN A 246 16.97 25.44 6.27
N TYR A 247 17.85 25.51 7.28
CA TYR A 247 17.54 25.03 8.62
C TYR A 247 16.28 25.70 9.18
N VAL A 248 16.18 27.03 9.06
CA VAL A 248 15.00 27.78 9.52
C VAL A 248 13.76 27.44 8.69
N TYR A 249 13.88 27.27 7.37
CA TYR A 249 12.79 26.84 6.49
C TYR A 249 12.20 25.50 6.97
N PHE A 250 13.03 24.45 7.05
CA PHE A 250 12.60 23.11 7.45
C PHE A 250 12.05 23.09 8.88
N LYS A 251 12.70 23.81 9.79
CA LYS A 251 12.23 23.91 11.16
C LYS A 251 10.88 24.62 11.23
N SER A 252 10.67 25.68 10.45
CA SER A 252 9.40 26.40 10.40
C SER A 252 8.28 25.51 9.88
N ASP A 253 8.51 24.76 8.80
CA ASP A 253 7.54 23.80 8.26
C ASP A 253 7.05 22.83 9.35
N LEU A 254 7.97 22.20 10.07
CA LEU A 254 7.62 21.29 11.17
C LEU A 254 6.82 21.98 12.29
N TYR A 255 7.13 23.23 12.64
CA TYR A 255 6.37 23.97 13.64
C TYR A 255 5.01 24.47 13.14
N ASP A 256 4.90 24.83 11.86
CA ASP A 256 3.63 25.23 11.23
C ASP A 256 2.66 24.04 11.15
N HIS A 257 3.20 22.83 11.04
CA HIS A 257 2.47 21.56 11.01
C HIS A 257 2.45 20.80 12.35
N CYS A 258 2.89 21.42 13.46
CA CYS A 258 3.15 20.72 14.71
C CYS A 258 1.91 20.03 15.30
N GLU A 259 0.74 20.63 15.16
CA GLU A 259 -0.53 20.10 15.69
C GLU A 259 -0.87 18.77 15.02
N ASP A 260 -0.73 18.71 13.69
CA ASP A 260 -1.00 17.50 12.91
C ASP A 260 0.10 16.45 13.12
N ILE A 261 1.35 16.85 13.29
CA ILE A 261 2.44 15.94 13.69
C ILE A 261 2.16 15.32 15.07
N CYS A 262 1.66 16.09 16.03
CA CYS A 262 1.30 15.58 17.36
C CYS A 262 0.15 14.58 17.30
N ARG A 263 -0.89 14.89 16.50
CA ARG A 263 -2.00 13.97 16.22
C ARG A 263 -1.51 12.68 15.59
N TYR A 264 -0.60 12.78 14.62
CA TYR A 264 -0.01 11.62 13.96
C TYR A 264 0.71 10.71 14.95
N GLY A 265 1.57 11.26 15.81
CA GLY A 265 2.29 10.49 16.82
C GLY A 265 1.37 9.82 17.85
N THR A 266 0.30 10.50 18.27
CA THR A 266 -0.71 9.93 19.17
C THR A 266 -1.41 8.73 18.53
N LEU A 267 -1.81 8.87 17.26
CA LEU A 267 -2.37 7.80 16.46
C LEU A 267 -1.38 6.64 16.24
N ASP A 268 -0.11 6.96 16.01
CA ASP A 268 0.96 5.97 15.80
C ASP A 268 1.17 5.09 17.05
N GLN A 269 1.22 5.73 18.22
CA GLN A 269 1.36 5.02 19.49
C GLN A 269 0.11 4.19 19.84
N LEU A 270 -1.11 4.68 19.55
CA LEU A 270 -2.32 3.87 19.68
C LEU A 270 -2.28 2.63 18.77
N ARG A 271 -1.75 2.77 17.55
CA ARG A 271 -1.55 1.65 16.62
C ARG A 271 -0.57 0.63 17.17
N ASP A 272 0.54 1.08 17.76
CA ASP A 272 1.54 0.20 18.39
C ASP A 272 0.97 -0.57 19.59
N MET A 273 -0.05 -0.02 20.25
CA MET A 273 -0.83 -0.70 21.29
C MET A 273 -1.88 -1.67 20.73
N GLY A 274 -1.99 -1.82 19.41
CA GLY A 274 -2.93 -2.71 18.76
C GLY A 274 -4.32 -2.12 18.51
N VAL A 275 -4.49 -0.80 18.66
CA VAL A 275 -5.72 -0.12 18.23
C VAL A 275 -5.70 0.02 16.71
N TYR A 276 -6.67 -0.58 16.04
CA TYR A 276 -6.82 -0.49 14.58
C TYR A 276 -7.86 0.56 14.17
N ALA A 277 -8.96 0.62 14.92
CA ALA A 277 -10.06 1.52 14.65
C ALA A 277 -10.64 2.11 15.93
N ILE A 278 -11.11 3.34 15.82
CA ILE A 278 -11.81 4.05 16.90
C ILE A 278 -13.19 4.51 16.42
N ARG A 279 -14.09 4.76 17.36
CA ARG A 279 -15.41 5.33 17.08
C ARG A 279 -15.24 6.73 16.49
N GLU A 280 -15.88 6.98 15.35
CA GLU A 280 -15.75 8.23 14.60
C GLU A 280 -16.10 9.46 15.46
N SER A 281 -17.14 9.35 16.30
CA SER A 281 -17.55 10.43 17.21
C SER A 281 -16.54 10.77 18.30
N LEU A 282 -15.54 9.91 18.54
CA LEU A 282 -14.51 10.07 19.56
C LEU A 282 -13.18 10.59 18.98
N ALA A 283 -13.01 10.53 17.65
CA ALA A 283 -11.76 10.92 17.00
C ALA A 283 -11.37 12.36 17.32
N ASP A 284 -12.31 13.31 17.20
CA ASP A 284 -12.06 14.71 17.55
C ASP A 284 -11.76 14.89 19.04
N GLU A 285 -12.37 14.11 19.93
CA GLU A 285 -12.16 14.24 21.37
C GLU A 285 -10.74 13.80 21.77
N ILE A 286 -10.23 12.75 21.15
CA ILE A 286 -8.87 12.24 21.38
C ILE A 286 -7.80 13.13 20.75
N LEU A 287 -8.09 13.76 19.61
CA LEU A 287 -7.10 14.48 18.80
C LEU A 287 -7.08 16.00 19.02
N ASN A 288 -7.93 16.52 19.90
CA ASN A 288 -7.98 17.93 20.26
C ASN A 288 -7.23 18.19 21.57
N ASP A 289 -6.77 19.44 21.74
CA ASP A 289 -6.12 19.94 22.96
C ASP A 289 -4.86 19.17 23.41
N LEU A 290 -4.20 18.45 22.49
CA LEU A 290 -2.96 17.74 22.75
C LEU A 290 -1.81 18.71 23.08
N SER A 291 -1.06 18.42 24.14
CA SER A 291 0.13 19.20 24.53
C SER A 291 1.39 18.68 23.84
N TYR A 292 2.27 19.61 23.46
CA TYR A 292 3.52 19.35 22.73
C TYR A 292 4.78 19.67 23.56
N ASP A 293 4.65 20.01 24.85
CA ASP A 293 5.75 20.52 25.69
C ASP A 293 6.40 19.42 26.56
N GLU A 294 7.75 19.33 26.49
CA GLU A 294 8.77 18.68 27.34
C GLU A 294 8.59 17.23 27.85
N ASP A 295 7.37 16.73 28.08
CA ASP A 295 7.04 15.35 28.46
C ASP A 295 5.90 14.87 27.54
N TYR A 296 6.22 14.39 26.33
CA TYR A 296 5.24 13.90 25.36
C TYR A 296 4.50 12.68 25.93
N ALA A 297 3.29 12.90 26.47
CA ALA A 297 2.36 11.85 26.89
C ALA A 297 0.92 12.02 26.33
N PRO A 298 0.69 12.60 25.13
CA PRO A 298 -0.67 12.77 24.60
C PRO A 298 -1.39 11.43 24.40
N THR A 299 -0.66 10.34 24.24
CA THR A 299 -1.26 9.00 24.15
C THR A 299 -1.85 8.53 25.46
N ASP A 300 -1.33 8.91 26.63
CA ASP A 300 -1.97 8.56 27.90
C ASP A 300 -3.31 9.29 28.06
N ASP A 301 -3.38 10.57 27.68
CA ASP A 301 -4.63 11.33 27.64
C ASP A 301 -5.64 10.74 26.62
N ALA A 302 -5.15 10.31 25.46
CA ALA A 302 -5.96 9.62 24.45
C ALA A 302 -6.53 8.29 24.99
N LYS A 303 -5.70 7.49 25.67
CA LYS A 303 -6.14 6.24 26.32
C LYS A 303 -7.20 6.51 27.38
N ASP A 304 -6.96 7.47 28.27
CA ASP A 304 -7.87 7.81 29.36
C ASP A 304 -9.22 8.29 28.81
N THR A 305 -9.20 9.04 27.71
CA THR A 305 -10.40 9.47 26.97
C THR A 305 -11.17 8.27 26.40
N ILE A 306 -10.47 7.33 25.76
CA ILE A 306 -11.09 6.10 25.25
C ILE A 306 -11.68 5.26 26.38
N ILE A 307 -10.92 5.02 27.45
CA ILE A 307 -11.34 4.23 28.61
C ILE A 307 -12.55 4.86 29.29
N SER A 308 -12.54 6.18 29.48
CA SER A 308 -13.67 6.93 30.05
C SER A 308 -14.93 6.81 29.20
N ALA A 309 -14.79 6.87 27.87
CA ALA A 309 -15.92 6.70 26.95
C ALA A 309 -16.47 5.26 26.97
N ILE A 310 -15.60 4.25 27.09
CA ILE A 310 -16.00 2.86 27.28
C ILE A 310 -16.78 2.71 28.59
N TYR A 311 -16.23 3.23 29.69
CA TYR A 311 -16.85 3.20 31.01
C TYR A 311 -18.25 3.80 30.99
N ALA A 312 -18.38 5.04 30.49
CA ALA A 312 -19.66 5.74 30.45
C ALA A 312 -20.72 4.96 29.64
N THR A 313 -20.31 4.36 28.52
CA THR A 313 -21.20 3.54 27.69
C THR A 313 -21.64 2.27 28.41
N PHE A 314 -20.73 1.62 29.15
CA PHE A 314 -21.04 0.42 29.93
C PHE A 314 -21.89 0.73 31.15
N GLU A 315 -21.63 1.82 31.85
CA GLU A 315 -22.42 2.28 32.98
C GLU A 315 -23.87 2.54 32.55
N GLU A 316 -24.06 3.24 31.43
CA GLU A 316 -25.39 3.54 30.89
C GLU A 316 -26.16 2.26 30.53
N LYS A 317 -25.51 1.29 29.90
CA LYS A 317 -26.17 0.07 29.38
C LYS A 317 -26.35 -1.03 30.44
N TYR A 318 -25.36 -1.21 31.30
CA TYR A 318 -25.22 -2.39 32.14
C TYR A 318 -25.06 -2.07 33.63
N GLY A 319 -24.90 -0.79 33.98
CA GLY A 319 -24.75 -0.31 35.36
C GLY A 319 -23.28 -0.19 35.80
N GLU A 320 -23.08 0.62 36.85
CA GLU A 320 -21.78 0.94 37.46
C GLU A 320 -20.97 -0.32 37.82
N ASP A 321 -21.62 -1.34 38.40
CA ASP A 321 -20.95 -2.58 38.81
C ASP A 321 -20.23 -3.29 37.63
N PHE A 322 -20.81 -3.26 36.43
CA PHE A 322 -20.17 -3.85 35.25
C PHE A 322 -19.13 -2.92 34.63
N ALA A 323 -19.40 -1.61 34.60
CA ALA A 323 -18.45 -0.61 34.12
C ALA A 323 -17.14 -0.66 34.93
N ASP A 324 -17.23 -0.73 36.26
CA ASP A 324 -16.08 -0.88 37.16
C ASP A 324 -15.32 -2.20 36.89
N CYS A 325 -16.03 -3.30 36.67
CA CYS A 325 -15.39 -4.59 36.36
C CYS A 325 -14.61 -4.53 35.04
N ALA A 326 -15.20 -3.91 34.02
CA ALA A 326 -14.59 -3.76 32.70
C ALA A 326 -13.39 -2.80 32.71
N ASP A 327 -13.50 -1.68 33.42
CA ASP A 327 -12.43 -0.70 33.57
C ASP A 327 -11.19 -1.29 34.24
N ASN A 328 -11.38 -1.99 35.36
CA ASN A 328 -10.29 -2.71 36.03
C ASN A 328 -9.62 -3.72 35.09
N PHE A 329 -10.41 -4.45 34.28
CA PHE A 329 -9.84 -5.40 33.32
C PHE A 329 -9.00 -4.71 32.23
N ILE A 330 -9.49 -3.61 31.67
CA ILE A 330 -8.79 -2.89 30.59
C ILE A 330 -7.48 -2.30 31.12
N GLN A 331 -7.51 -1.64 32.29
CA GLN A 331 -6.34 -1.05 32.91
C GLN A 331 -5.29 -2.10 33.32
N ASP A 332 -5.72 -3.25 33.85
CA ASP A 332 -4.80 -4.31 34.29
C ASP A 332 -4.06 -5.00 33.14
N ASN A 333 -4.59 -4.97 31.91
CA ASN A 333 -4.05 -5.69 30.76
C ASN A 333 -3.42 -4.79 29.69
N ASP A 334 -3.54 -3.46 29.81
CA ASP A 334 -3.07 -2.47 28.83
C ASP A 334 -3.53 -2.81 27.40
N ASP A 335 -4.72 -3.41 27.29
CA ASP A 335 -5.30 -3.91 26.04
C ASP A 335 -6.71 -3.35 25.84
N ILE A 336 -6.74 -2.10 25.36
CA ILE A 336 -7.97 -1.31 25.18
C ILE A 336 -8.82 -1.86 24.02
N ALA A 337 -8.22 -2.60 23.08
CA ALA A 337 -8.84 -2.92 21.80
C ALA A 337 -8.95 -4.43 21.49
N GLY A 338 -8.29 -5.28 22.28
CA GLY A 338 -8.27 -6.73 22.11
C GLY A 338 -9.53 -7.45 22.57
N ARG A 339 -10.39 -6.80 23.36
CA ARG A 339 -11.78 -7.21 23.57
C ARG A 339 -12.73 -6.24 22.91
N VAL A 340 -13.83 -6.76 22.35
CA VAL A 340 -14.82 -5.90 21.70
C VAL A 340 -15.44 -4.91 22.70
N ASN A 341 -15.46 -3.65 22.31
CA ASN A 341 -15.99 -2.55 23.12
C ASN A 341 -16.56 -1.45 22.20
N PRO A 342 -17.26 -0.43 22.73
CA PRO A 342 -17.99 0.54 21.92
C PRO A 342 -17.11 1.63 21.29
N CYS A 343 -15.82 1.71 21.64
CA CYS A 343 -14.97 2.87 21.33
C CYS A 343 -13.72 2.53 20.52
N ALA A 344 -13.11 1.36 20.72
CA ALA A 344 -11.88 0.95 20.04
C ALA A 344 -11.89 -0.53 19.66
N MET A 345 -11.20 -0.89 18.58
CA MET A 345 -11.06 -2.29 18.15
C MET A 345 -9.68 -2.55 17.55
N SER A 346 -9.13 -3.73 17.85
CA SER A 346 -7.98 -4.28 17.13
C SER A 346 -8.40 -4.89 15.80
N VAL A 347 -7.43 -5.20 14.95
CA VAL A 347 -7.69 -5.89 13.67
C VAL A 347 -8.40 -7.23 13.91
N GLU A 348 -7.96 -7.99 14.92
CA GLU A 348 -8.56 -9.26 15.32
C GLU A 348 -10.01 -9.09 15.77
N THR A 349 -10.28 -8.08 16.59
CA THR A 349 -11.62 -7.76 17.08
C THR A 349 -12.54 -7.39 15.92
N VAL A 350 -12.11 -6.55 14.97
CA VAL A 350 -12.90 -6.20 13.78
C VAL A 350 -13.23 -7.45 12.95
N ARG A 351 -12.27 -8.35 12.74
CA ARG A 351 -12.51 -9.62 12.02
C ARG A 351 -13.52 -10.51 12.74
N ALA A 352 -13.45 -10.59 14.07
CA ALA A 352 -14.42 -11.36 14.87
C ALA A 352 -15.83 -10.76 14.74
N VAL A 353 -15.95 -9.44 14.84
CA VAL A 353 -17.21 -8.70 14.68
C VAL A 353 -17.78 -8.89 13.27
N TYR A 354 -16.95 -8.87 12.23
CA TYR A 354 -17.35 -9.17 10.86
C TYR A 354 -17.92 -10.59 10.72
N GLY A 355 -17.32 -11.57 11.39
CA GLY A 355 -17.69 -12.98 11.26
C GLY A 355 -18.92 -13.40 12.08
N MET A 356 -19.12 -12.81 13.26
CA MET A 356 -20.12 -13.27 14.24
C MET A 356 -21.18 -12.21 14.60
N GLY A 357 -20.95 -10.95 14.24
CA GLY A 357 -21.73 -9.81 14.72
C GLY A 357 -21.21 -9.28 16.06
N PHE A 358 -21.34 -7.97 16.28
CA PHE A 358 -20.79 -7.27 17.44
C PHE A 358 -21.21 -7.91 18.77
N ASP A 359 -22.52 -8.10 18.97
CA ASP A 359 -23.08 -8.61 20.21
C ASP A 359 -22.65 -10.03 20.55
N ALA A 360 -22.52 -10.89 19.55
CA ALA A 360 -22.09 -12.26 19.75
C ALA A 360 -20.65 -12.32 20.22
N VAL A 361 -19.78 -11.44 19.68
CA VAL A 361 -18.41 -11.28 20.17
C VAL A 361 -18.41 -10.67 21.57
N PHE A 362 -19.26 -9.66 21.82
CA PHE A 362 -19.33 -8.99 23.12
C PHE A 362 -19.73 -9.95 24.24
N LEU A 363 -20.77 -10.74 24.00
CA LEU A 363 -21.20 -11.79 24.92
C LEU A 363 -20.13 -12.85 25.19
N ASN A 364 -19.28 -13.14 24.20
CA ASN A 364 -18.22 -14.12 24.35
C ASN A 364 -17.04 -13.54 25.15
N ASP A 365 -16.62 -12.31 24.84
CA ASP A 365 -15.48 -11.64 25.46
C ASP A 365 -15.76 -11.23 26.90
N TRP A 366 -16.98 -10.79 27.21
CA TRP A 366 -17.39 -10.28 28.53
C TRP A 366 -18.22 -11.26 29.35
N LYS A 367 -18.29 -12.53 28.94
CA LYS A 367 -19.17 -13.54 29.54
C LYS A 367 -19.00 -13.68 31.06
N LYS A 368 -17.75 -13.63 31.51
CA LYS A 368 -17.40 -13.86 32.91
C LYS A 368 -17.85 -12.68 33.76
N GLU A 369 -17.55 -11.47 33.30
CA GLU A 369 -17.83 -10.20 33.95
C GLU A 369 -19.35 -9.95 33.99
N LEU A 370 -20.07 -10.22 32.89
CA LEU A 370 -21.54 -10.18 32.88
C LEU A 370 -22.16 -11.11 33.92
N ALA A 371 -21.60 -12.33 34.09
CA ALA A 371 -22.08 -13.29 35.08
C ALA A 371 -21.73 -12.89 36.52
N GLU A 372 -20.60 -12.22 36.74
CA GLU A 372 -20.20 -11.70 38.06
C GLU A 372 -21.08 -10.52 38.51
N CYS A 373 -21.60 -9.74 37.57
CA CYS A 373 -22.52 -8.62 37.80
C CYS A 373 -24.01 -9.01 37.74
N ASP A 374 -24.35 -10.30 37.70
CA ASP A 374 -25.73 -10.81 37.60
C ASP A 374 -26.52 -10.24 36.38
N ILE A 375 -25.82 -9.89 35.30
CA ILE A 375 -26.45 -9.38 34.06
C ILE A 375 -26.89 -10.55 33.19
N ASP A 376 -28.15 -10.53 32.77
CA ASP A 376 -28.70 -11.53 31.87
C ASP A 376 -28.06 -11.43 30.47
N PRO A 377 -27.39 -12.49 29.97
CA PRO A 377 -26.88 -12.51 28.60
C PRO A 377 -27.95 -12.27 27.53
N GLU A 378 -29.23 -12.57 27.81
CA GLU A 378 -30.35 -12.27 26.90
C GLU A 378 -30.76 -10.79 26.91
N ALA A 379 -30.31 -9.99 27.90
CA ALA A 379 -30.54 -8.55 27.97
C ALA A 379 -29.47 -7.74 27.21
N VAL A 380 -28.37 -8.36 26.78
CA VAL A 380 -27.41 -7.77 25.85
C VAL A 380 -28.07 -7.68 24.48
N SER A 381 -28.34 -6.45 24.03
CA SER A 381 -29.15 -6.19 22.83
C SER A 381 -28.39 -5.46 21.73
N VAL A 382 -28.80 -5.79 20.50
CA VAL A 382 -28.26 -5.30 19.22
C VAL A 382 -28.81 -3.90 18.89
N ASP A 383 -28.78 -2.97 19.84
CA ASP A 383 -29.24 -1.60 19.57
C ASP A 383 -28.20 -0.82 18.75
N SER A 384 -28.34 -0.99 17.42
CA SER A 384 -28.24 -0.01 16.35
C SER A 384 -27.19 1.11 16.46
N GLU A 385 -25.97 0.79 16.03
CA GLU A 385 -25.11 1.70 15.23
C GLU A 385 -24.01 0.90 14.49
N ALA A 386 -23.61 -0.26 15.03
CA ALA A 386 -22.64 -1.20 14.43
C ALA A 386 -23.25 -2.28 13.49
N HIS A 387 -24.54 -2.19 13.14
CA HIS A 387 -25.34 -3.31 12.59
C HIS A 387 -25.12 -3.65 11.09
N ASP A 388 -24.28 -2.93 10.35
CA ASP A 388 -24.24 -3.08 8.88
C ASP A 388 -23.13 -4.02 8.34
N MET A 389 -22.82 -5.13 9.01
CA MET A 389 -21.89 -6.15 8.46
C MET A 389 -22.44 -7.59 8.35
N GLU A 390 -23.72 -7.81 8.70
CA GLU A 390 -24.35 -9.14 8.66
C GLU A 390 -24.41 -9.77 7.25
N ASN A 391 -24.13 -9.01 6.18
CA ASN A 391 -24.17 -9.46 4.79
C ASN A 391 -22.79 -9.61 4.11
N GLY A 392 -21.73 -9.89 4.88
CA GLY A 392 -20.35 -9.96 4.38
C GLY A 392 -19.84 -11.30 3.84
N ARG A 393 -20.63 -12.39 3.87
CA ARG A 393 -20.14 -13.73 3.49
C ARG A 393 -19.78 -13.91 2.01
N ASP A 394 -20.18 -12.99 1.14
CA ASP A 394 -19.99 -13.14 -0.31
C ASP A 394 -18.53 -13.02 -0.78
N GLY A 395 -17.59 -12.61 0.08
CA GLY A 395 -16.20 -12.35 -0.29
C GLY A 395 -15.20 -13.50 -0.11
N LEU A 396 -15.51 -14.53 0.68
CA LEU A 396 -14.53 -15.58 1.05
C LEU A 396 -14.85 -16.98 0.50
N ASP A 397 -16.11 -17.28 0.16
CA ASP A 397 -16.50 -18.60 -0.35
C ASP A 397 -16.42 -18.75 -1.89
N GLY A 398 -16.09 -17.67 -2.62
CA GLY A 398 -16.11 -17.65 -4.09
C GLY A 398 -14.91 -18.29 -4.81
N ASN A 399 -13.87 -18.73 -4.10
CA ASN A 399 -12.62 -19.24 -4.71
C ASN A 399 -12.25 -20.69 -4.30
N ALA A 400 -13.23 -21.51 -3.92
CA ALA A 400 -13.07 -22.95 -4.02
C ALA A 400 -13.43 -23.38 -5.45
N PRO A 401 -12.51 -23.98 -6.24
CA PRO A 401 -12.90 -24.60 -7.49
C PRO A 401 -13.90 -25.70 -7.14
N GLU A 402 -15.11 -25.62 -7.71
CA GLU A 402 -16.03 -26.76 -7.73
C GLU A 402 -15.23 -27.97 -8.22
N LYS A 403 -15.15 -28.99 -7.38
CA LYS A 403 -14.69 -30.31 -7.83
C LYS A 403 -15.77 -30.83 -8.77
N ASP A 404 -15.61 -30.56 -10.05
CA ASP A 404 -16.34 -31.26 -11.09
C ASP A 404 -16.08 -32.76 -10.93
N ALA A 405 -17.09 -33.47 -10.43
CA ALA A 405 -17.16 -34.91 -10.54
C ALA A 405 -17.24 -35.23 -12.05
N PRO A 406 -16.48 -36.22 -12.55
CA PRO A 406 -16.45 -36.49 -13.98
C PRO A 406 -17.84 -36.93 -14.45
N GLU A 407 -18.44 -36.13 -15.34
CA GLU A 407 -19.60 -36.52 -16.13
C GLU A 407 -19.32 -37.84 -16.84
N LYS A 408 -20.25 -38.78 -16.69
CA LYS A 408 -20.23 -40.03 -17.44
C LYS A 408 -20.49 -39.73 -18.91
N ASP A 409 -19.49 -40.02 -19.73
CA ASP A 409 -19.58 -40.03 -21.18
C ASP A 409 -20.45 -41.20 -21.65
N ASP A 410 -21.76 -40.98 -21.79
CA ASP A 410 -22.72 -41.92 -22.38
C ASP A 410 -22.69 -41.84 -23.92
N ARG A 411 -21.51 -42.04 -24.51
CA ARG A 411 -21.33 -42.18 -25.97
C ARG A 411 -20.40 -43.32 -26.34
N ASP A 412 -20.80 -44.53 -25.98
CA ASP A 412 -20.39 -45.73 -26.71
C ASP A 412 -21.51 -46.76 -26.76
N ALA A 413 -22.34 -46.63 -27.79
CA ALA A 413 -23.22 -47.70 -28.26
C ALA A 413 -23.17 -47.73 -29.79
N GLN A 414 -22.08 -48.27 -30.35
CA GLN A 414 -22.10 -48.77 -31.72
C GLN A 414 -22.92 -50.06 -31.77
N PRO A 415 -23.81 -50.25 -32.76
CA PRO A 415 -24.57 -51.48 -32.92
C PRO A 415 -23.68 -52.62 -33.45
N PRO A 416 -24.00 -53.90 -33.15
CA PRO A 416 -23.16 -55.02 -33.52
C PRO A 416 -23.19 -55.25 -35.04
N VAL A 417 -22.00 -55.51 -35.58
CA VAL A 417 -21.80 -55.95 -36.96
C VAL A 417 -22.21 -57.42 -37.06
N ASP A 418 -23.29 -57.69 -37.79
CA ASP A 418 -23.69 -59.04 -38.21
C ASP A 418 -22.66 -59.58 -39.21
N THR A 419 -21.90 -60.58 -38.76
CA THR A 419 -21.23 -61.53 -39.65
C THR A 419 -21.98 -62.86 -39.58
N ASP A 420 -22.82 -63.16 -40.58
CA ASP A 420 -22.65 -64.38 -41.40
C ASP A 420 -23.77 -64.61 -42.45
N ASN A 421 -23.32 -65.07 -43.62
CA ASN A 421 -23.99 -65.99 -44.55
C ASN A 421 -25.35 -65.59 -45.17
N ARG A 422 -25.34 -65.13 -46.44
CA ARG A 422 -25.45 -65.99 -47.65
C ARG A 422 -25.44 -65.19 -48.95
#